data_AF-A0A2K8P4U0-F1
#
_entry.id   AF-A0A2K8P4U0-F1
#
_cell.length_a   1.000
_cell.length_b   1.000
_cell.length_c   1.000
_cell.angle_alpha   90.00
_cell.angle_beta   90.00
_cell.angle_gamma   90.00
#
_symmetry.space_group_name_H-M   'P 1'
#
loop_
_entity.id
_entity.type
_entity.pdbx_description
1 polymer ?
#
loop_
_entity_poly.entity_id
_entity_poly.type
_entity_poly.pdbx_seq_one_letter_code
_entity_poly.pdbx_strand_id
1 'polypeptide(L)'
;MFKITKGIKKQKHFIKSRSREINNWLMEHGISKKEAKKLVVFAQENIILKVFLNLISLEGKNKRKFVSEIIHIVLYSRLLYTNLDEIETKEIKIEKIKITKIIETLLPTITNKSIVKVNFEKEVFNDIKNFSTFTDEIINKRKHFYYSEIGTIFSKISEDNADAFYKYGYLLSMYVITYFESDFEANINTYNNFLFKLKLNDLLSESTKEISPFYFNSIISKVNKWLTKKSKMFEFKEGAW
;
A
#
# COMPACT_ATOMS: atom_id res chain seq x y z
N MET A 1 -23.10 19.02 -8.45
CA MET A 1 -22.40 19.12 -7.15
C MET A 1 -22.23 17.72 -6.54
N PHE A 2 -21.11 17.04 -6.81
CA PHE A 2 -20.91 15.65 -6.39
C PHE A 2 -20.56 15.57 -4.89
N LYS A 3 -21.29 14.74 -4.13
CA LYS A 3 -21.09 14.53 -2.68
C LYS A 3 -19.76 13.82 -2.39
N ILE A 4 -18.68 14.61 -2.29
CA ILE A 4 -17.28 14.18 -2.09
C ILE A 4 -17.03 13.51 -0.72
N THR A 5 -17.96 13.61 0.23
CA THR A 5 -17.83 13.08 1.60
C THR A 5 -18.20 11.59 1.78
N LYS A 6 -18.80 10.91 0.79
CA LYS A 6 -19.21 9.49 0.93
C LYS A 6 -18.15 8.44 0.54
N GLY A 7 -16.93 8.83 0.17
CA GLY A 7 -15.96 7.94 -0.50
C GLY A 7 -15.50 6.72 0.30
N ILE A 8 -14.95 6.91 1.51
CA ILE A 8 -14.27 5.82 2.24
C ILE A 8 -15.24 4.75 2.78
N LYS A 9 -16.39 5.17 3.34
CA LYS A 9 -17.43 4.24 3.82
C LYS A 9 -17.99 3.39 2.68
N LYS A 10 -18.19 3.98 1.49
CA LYS A 10 -18.65 3.25 0.30
C LYS A 10 -17.68 2.14 -0.13
N GLN A 11 -16.37 2.38 -0.08
CA GLN A 11 -15.38 1.35 -0.43
C GLN A 11 -15.37 0.20 0.59
N LYS A 12 -15.52 0.50 1.89
CA LYS A 12 -15.67 -0.55 2.93
C LYS A 12 -16.87 -1.47 2.65
N HIS A 13 -18.02 -0.91 2.30
CA HIS A 13 -19.21 -1.70 1.93
C HIS A 13 -19.00 -2.51 0.65
N PHE A 14 -18.31 -1.95 -0.35
CA PHE A 14 -17.97 -2.67 -1.57
C PHE A 14 -17.11 -3.91 -1.28
N ILE A 15 -16.03 -3.76 -0.51
CA ILE A 15 -15.18 -4.88 -0.11
C ILE A 15 -15.99 -5.91 0.70
N LYS A 16 -16.82 -5.44 1.64
CA LYS A 16 -17.71 -6.32 2.42
C LYS A 16 -18.63 -7.15 1.51
N SER A 17 -19.21 -6.56 0.46
CA SER A 17 -20.06 -7.29 -0.49
C SER A 17 -19.32 -8.36 -1.29
N ARG A 18 -17.99 -8.26 -1.39
CA ARG A 18 -17.12 -9.22 -2.09
C ARG A 18 -16.41 -10.19 -1.15
N SER A 19 -16.69 -10.13 0.15
CA SER A 19 -16.03 -10.97 1.15
C SER A 19 -16.12 -12.47 0.83
N ARG A 20 -17.24 -12.93 0.27
CA ARG A 20 -17.42 -14.35 -0.09
C ARG A 20 -16.46 -14.77 -1.19
N GLU A 21 -16.39 -13.97 -2.24
CA GLU A 21 -15.52 -14.19 -3.41
C GLU A 21 -14.04 -14.16 -2.99
N ILE A 22 -13.64 -13.14 -2.22
CA ILE A 22 -12.27 -13.02 -1.68
C ILE A 22 -11.93 -14.20 -0.75
N ASN A 23 -12.83 -14.57 0.17
CA ASN A 23 -12.57 -15.69 1.08
C ASN A 23 -12.44 -17.01 0.33
N ASN A 24 -13.29 -17.28 -0.66
CA ASN A 24 -13.23 -18.50 -1.45
C ASN A 24 -11.89 -18.61 -2.17
N TRP A 25 -11.49 -17.54 -2.87
CA TRP A 25 -10.20 -17.50 -3.55
C TRP A 25 -9.03 -17.75 -2.57
N LEU A 26 -9.03 -17.11 -1.40
CA LEU A 26 -7.98 -17.31 -0.40
C LEU A 26 -7.94 -18.76 0.13
N MET A 27 -9.10 -19.38 0.32
CA MET A 27 -9.20 -20.78 0.77
C MET A 27 -8.73 -21.77 -0.30
N GLU A 28 -9.05 -21.52 -1.56
CA GLU A 28 -8.54 -22.31 -2.70
C GLU A 28 -7.01 -22.27 -2.78
N HIS A 29 -6.39 -21.19 -2.28
CA HIS A 29 -4.94 -21.01 -2.23
C HIS A 29 -4.33 -21.36 -0.85
N GLY A 30 -5.04 -22.14 -0.02
CA GLY A 30 -4.49 -22.73 1.21
C GLY A 30 -4.55 -21.85 2.46
N ILE A 31 -5.24 -20.71 2.42
CA ILE A 31 -5.51 -19.90 3.62
C ILE A 31 -6.72 -20.45 4.38
N SER A 32 -6.61 -20.64 5.69
CA SER A 32 -7.74 -21.13 6.47
C SER A 32 -8.90 -20.12 6.49
N LYS A 33 -10.14 -20.61 6.68
CA LYS A 33 -11.33 -19.74 6.78
C LYS A 33 -11.21 -18.64 7.84
N LYS A 34 -10.50 -18.90 8.94
CA LYS A 34 -10.27 -17.92 10.03
C LYS A 34 -9.31 -16.82 9.56
N GLU A 35 -8.20 -17.20 8.94
CA GLU A 35 -7.20 -16.27 8.38
C GLU A 35 -7.80 -15.45 7.23
N ALA A 36 -8.55 -16.07 6.31
CA ALA A 36 -9.19 -15.39 5.19
C ALA A 36 -10.15 -14.29 5.67
N LYS A 37 -10.96 -14.58 6.69
CA LYS A 37 -11.83 -13.56 7.33
C LYS A 37 -11.03 -12.40 7.91
N LYS A 38 -9.89 -12.66 8.57
CA LYS A 38 -9.00 -11.61 9.09
C LYS A 38 -8.47 -10.74 7.94
N LEU A 39 -8.02 -11.35 6.84
CA LEU A 39 -7.54 -10.63 5.66
C LEU A 39 -8.63 -9.75 5.01
N VAL A 40 -9.89 -10.22 4.99
CA VAL A 40 -11.02 -9.40 4.51
C VAL A 40 -11.29 -8.20 5.41
N VAL A 41 -11.18 -8.37 6.74
CA VAL A 41 -11.31 -7.25 7.68
C VAL A 41 -10.17 -6.24 7.49
N PHE A 42 -8.95 -6.73 7.31
CA PHE A 42 -7.79 -5.90 6.96
C PHE A 42 -8.03 -5.13 5.64
N ALA A 43 -8.51 -5.80 4.59
CA ALA A 43 -8.82 -5.20 3.30
C ALA A 43 -9.82 -4.03 3.44
N GLN A 44 -10.85 -4.18 4.27
CA GLN A 44 -11.83 -3.14 4.53
C GLN A 44 -11.24 -1.88 5.16
N GLU A 45 -10.12 -1.99 5.88
CA GLU A 45 -9.45 -0.87 6.52
C GLU A 45 -8.29 -0.30 5.71
N ASN A 46 -7.69 -1.10 4.83
CA ASN A 46 -6.54 -0.78 4.00
C ASN A 46 -6.70 0.47 3.12
N ILE A 47 -5.85 1.47 3.33
CA ILE A 47 -5.92 2.75 2.61
C ILE A 47 -5.47 2.64 1.15
N ILE A 48 -4.43 1.85 0.86
CA ILE A 48 -3.93 1.62 -0.50
C ILE A 48 -5.07 1.07 -1.36
N LEU A 49 -5.78 0.06 -0.85
CA LEU A 49 -6.94 -0.52 -1.52
C LEU A 49 -8.11 0.47 -1.68
N LYS A 50 -8.40 1.29 -0.66
CA LYS A 50 -9.46 2.31 -0.75
C LYS A 50 -9.16 3.37 -1.80
N VAL A 51 -7.89 3.79 -1.92
CA VAL A 51 -7.44 4.74 -2.93
C VAL A 51 -7.51 4.11 -4.31
N PHE A 52 -7.01 2.88 -4.48
CA PHE A 52 -7.15 2.10 -5.71
C PHE A 52 -8.60 2.04 -6.20
N LEU A 53 -9.54 1.68 -5.33
CA LEU A 53 -10.97 1.64 -5.66
C LEU A 53 -11.60 3.02 -5.90
N ASN A 54 -11.02 4.10 -5.39
CA ASN A 54 -11.48 5.45 -5.74
C ASN A 54 -11.01 5.83 -7.14
N LEU A 55 -9.74 5.53 -7.45
CA LEU A 55 -9.14 5.81 -8.75
C LEU A 55 -9.82 5.02 -9.89
N ILE A 56 -10.14 3.75 -9.69
CA ILE A 56 -10.98 2.98 -10.64
C ILE A 56 -12.30 3.69 -10.93
N SER A 57 -12.94 4.23 -9.89
CA SER A 57 -14.18 4.99 -10.06
C SER A 57 -13.98 6.31 -10.81
N LEU A 58 -12.83 6.95 -10.65
CA LEU A 58 -12.51 8.22 -11.31
C LEU A 58 -12.27 8.00 -12.81
N GLU A 59 -11.57 6.92 -13.17
CA GLU A 59 -11.37 6.48 -14.56
C GLU A 59 -12.64 5.87 -15.19
N GLY A 60 -13.80 5.95 -14.52
CA GLY A 60 -15.07 5.42 -15.03
C GLY A 60 -15.14 3.90 -15.15
N LYS A 61 -14.15 3.17 -14.64
CA LYS A 61 -14.05 1.71 -14.79
C LYS A 61 -14.89 0.96 -13.76
N ASN A 62 -15.32 -0.25 -14.12
CA ASN A 62 -16.11 -1.11 -13.25
C ASN A 62 -15.22 -1.87 -12.26
N LYS A 63 -15.28 -1.51 -10.98
CA LYS A 63 -14.54 -2.17 -9.88
C LYS A 63 -14.72 -3.68 -9.80
N ARG A 64 -15.86 -4.20 -10.27
CA ARG A 64 -16.12 -5.66 -10.26
C ARG A 64 -15.17 -6.44 -11.17
N LYS A 65 -14.54 -5.78 -12.15
CA LYS A 65 -13.54 -6.39 -13.03
C LYS A 65 -12.15 -6.50 -12.40
N PHE A 66 -11.94 -5.94 -11.20
CA PHE A 66 -10.63 -5.85 -10.54
C PHE A 66 -10.51 -6.73 -9.30
N VAL A 67 -11.29 -7.83 -9.19
CA VAL A 67 -11.30 -8.66 -7.98
C VAL A 67 -9.94 -9.31 -7.72
N SER A 68 -9.25 -9.79 -8.75
CA SER A 68 -7.90 -10.34 -8.63
C SER A 68 -6.91 -9.29 -8.13
N GLU A 69 -6.94 -8.08 -8.71
CA GLU A 69 -6.11 -6.95 -8.30
C GLU A 69 -6.37 -6.54 -6.85
N ILE A 70 -7.63 -6.54 -6.42
CA ILE A 70 -8.02 -6.28 -5.02
C ILE A 70 -7.36 -7.29 -4.09
N ILE A 71 -7.43 -8.59 -4.42
CA ILE A 71 -6.82 -9.66 -3.63
C ILE A 71 -5.29 -9.49 -3.58
N HIS A 72 -4.65 -9.21 -4.72
CA HIS A 72 -3.21 -9.03 -4.77
C HIS A 72 -2.75 -7.84 -3.93
N ILE A 73 -3.43 -6.68 -4.02
CA ILE A 73 -3.15 -5.54 -3.13
C ILE A 73 -3.26 -5.95 -1.67
N VAL A 74 -4.28 -6.73 -1.28
CA VAL A 74 -4.45 -7.22 0.09
C VAL A 74 -3.27 -8.07 0.54
N LEU A 75 -2.80 -9.01 -0.29
CA LEU A 75 -1.67 -9.89 0.04
C LEU A 75 -0.36 -9.09 0.17
N TYR A 76 -0.02 -8.27 -0.84
CA TYR A 76 1.20 -7.47 -0.84
C TYR A 76 1.23 -6.48 0.32
N SER A 77 0.14 -5.74 0.51
CA SER A 77 0.07 -4.81 1.63
C SER A 77 0.10 -5.53 2.98
N ARG A 78 -0.56 -6.69 3.15
CA ARG A 78 -0.48 -7.43 4.41
C ARG A 78 0.97 -7.74 4.78
N LEU A 79 1.79 -8.22 3.83
CA LEU A 79 3.22 -8.45 4.07
C LEU A 79 3.99 -7.18 4.42
N LEU A 80 3.70 -6.06 3.73
CA LEU A 80 4.30 -4.77 4.03
C LEU A 80 4.00 -4.32 5.48
N TYR A 81 2.76 -4.50 5.93
CA TYR A 81 2.29 -4.12 7.27
C TYR A 81 2.73 -5.10 8.36
N THR A 82 2.84 -6.41 8.10
CA THR A 82 3.31 -7.37 9.12
C THR A 82 4.75 -7.08 9.56
N ASN A 83 5.55 -6.46 8.69
CA ASN A 83 6.90 -6.02 9.05
C ASN A 83 6.90 -4.76 9.93
N LEU A 84 5.73 -4.20 10.25
CA LEU A 84 5.53 -3.09 11.20
C LEU A 84 4.98 -3.57 12.55
N ASP A 85 4.65 -4.85 12.69
CA ASP A 85 4.14 -5.40 13.95
C ASP A 85 5.30 -5.47 14.97
N GLU A 86 5.14 -4.85 16.14
CA GLU A 86 6.18 -4.72 17.18
C GLU A 86 6.71 -6.08 17.69
N ILE A 87 5.87 -7.11 17.69
CA ILE A 87 6.23 -8.46 18.15
C ILE A 87 5.80 -9.49 17.10
N GLU A 88 6.78 -10.13 16.48
CA GLU A 88 6.53 -11.20 15.49
C GLU A 88 6.13 -12.50 16.22
N THR A 89 4.83 -12.65 16.47
CA THR A 89 4.27 -13.88 17.06
C THR A 89 4.42 -15.08 16.12
N LYS A 90 4.38 -16.31 16.68
CA LYS A 90 4.39 -17.55 15.89
C LYS A 90 3.24 -17.57 14.86
N GLU A 91 2.08 -17.01 15.21
CA GLU A 91 0.94 -16.90 14.29
C GLU A 91 1.27 -15.99 13.10
N ILE A 92 1.87 -14.82 13.34
CA ILE A 92 2.27 -13.87 12.30
C ILE A 92 3.33 -14.48 11.38
N LYS A 93 4.32 -15.20 11.93
CA LYS A 93 5.34 -15.92 11.13
C LYS A 93 4.70 -16.92 10.17
N ILE A 94 3.74 -17.72 10.66
CA ILE A 94 3.04 -18.72 9.84
C ILE A 94 2.19 -18.03 8.77
N GLU A 95 1.46 -16.97 9.12
CA GLU A 95 0.66 -16.18 8.16
C GLU A 95 1.56 -15.61 7.05
N LYS A 96 2.70 -15.00 7.43
CA LYS A 96 3.69 -14.44 6.51
C LYS A 96 4.20 -15.49 5.53
N ILE A 97 4.63 -16.66 6.01
CA ILE A 97 5.11 -17.76 5.15
C ILE A 97 4.03 -18.20 4.16
N LYS A 98 2.77 -18.34 4.61
CA LYS A 98 1.67 -18.74 3.71
C LYS A 98 1.41 -17.71 2.63
N ILE A 99 1.33 -16.43 3.00
CA ILE A 99 1.08 -15.33 2.05
C ILE A 99 2.26 -15.22 1.06
N THR A 100 3.50 -15.34 1.53
CA THR A 100 4.69 -15.34 0.65
C THR A 100 4.63 -16.46 -0.36
N LYS A 101 4.30 -17.69 0.05
CA LYS A 101 4.15 -18.83 -0.88
C LYS A 101 3.08 -18.58 -1.95
N ILE A 102 1.94 -17.98 -1.57
CA ILE A 102 0.90 -17.60 -2.53
C ILE A 102 1.42 -16.56 -3.52
N ILE A 103 2.17 -15.57 -3.05
CA ILE A 103 2.76 -14.56 -3.94
C ILE A 103 3.76 -15.19 -4.91
N GLU A 104 4.60 -16.11 -4.42
CA GLU A 104 5.59 -16.82 -5.25
C GLU A 104 4.92 -17.63 -6.37
N THR A 105 3.75 -18.24 -6.12
CA THR A 105 3.00 -18.95 -7.17
C THR A 105 2.33 -18.01 -8.17
N LEU A 106 2.10 -16.74 -7.80
CA LEU A 106 1.53 -15.71 -8.69
C LEU A 106 2.59 -15.01 -9.54
N LEU A 107 3.86 -14.99 -9.13
CA LEU A 107 4.95 -14.34 -9.86
C LEU A 107 5.06 -14.72 -11.36
N PRO A 108 4.90 -16.00 -11.76
CA PRO A 108 5.01 -16.40 -13.16
C PRO A 108 3.96 -15.78 -14.08
N THR A 109 2.84 -15.28 -13.55
CA THR A 109 1.78 -14.64 -14.35
C THR A 109 1.95 -13.12 -14.50
N ILE A 110 2.85 -12.48 -13.74
CA ILE A 110 2.99 -11.02 -13.69
C ILE A 110 4.17 -10.51 -14.54
N THR A 111 5.18 -11.34 -14.78
CA THR A 111 6.43 -11.00 -15.51
C THR A 111 6.26 -10.62 -16.98
N ASN A 112 5.07 -10.80 -17.58
CA ASN A 112 4.79 -10.47 -18.98
C ASN A 112 4.42 -8.99 -19.25
N LYS A 113 4.65 -8.06 -18.31
CA LYS A 113 4.32 -6.64 -18.50
C LYS A 113 5.55 -5.76 -18.72
N SER A 114 5.62 -5.16 -19.92
CA SER A 114 6.65 -4.26 -20.45
C SER A 114 6.72 -2.87 -19.81
N ILE A 115 6.36 -2.72 -18.53
CA ILE A 115 6.56 -1.44 -17.83
C ILE A 115 8.02 -1.40 -17.40
N VAL A 116 8.75 -0.39 -17.83
CA VAL A 116 10.12 -0.14 -17.35
C VAL A 116 10.03 0.03 -15.83
N LYS A 117 10.52 -0.98 -15.09
CA LYS A 117 10.43 -1.05 -13.62
C LYS A 117 11.40 -0.05 -12.99
N VAL A 118 11.04 1.22 -13.00
CA VAL A 118 11.78 2.26 -12.29
C VAL A 118 11.77 1.96 -10.80
N ASN A 119 12.95 1.93 -10.19
CA ASN A 119 13.08 1.74 -8.75
C ASN A 119 12.97 3.10 -8.04
N PHE A 120 11.73 3.56 -7.84
CA PHE A 120 11.46 4.83 -7.17
C PHE A 120 11.97 4.87 -5.72
N GLU A 121 12.11 3.72 -5.05
CA GLU A 121 12.70 3.68 -3.71
C GLU A 121 14.18 4.08 -3.74
N LYS A 122 14.93 3.58 -4.72
CA LYS A 122 16.33 3.95 -4.94
C LYS A 122 16.47 5.41 -5.38
N GLU A 123 15.57 5.91 -6.22
CA GLU A 123 15.58 7.32 -6.64
C GLU A 123 15.38 8.26 -5.44
N VAL A 124 14.34 8.03 -4.64
CA VAL A 124 14.06 8.84 -3.43
C VAL A 124 15.23 8.78 -2.47
N PHE A 125 15.82 7.60 -2.29
CA PHE A 125 16.98 7.43 -1.44
C PHE A 125 18.17 8.25 -1.92
N ASN A 126 18.51 8.16 -3.21
CA ASN A 126 19.65 8.88 -3.78
C ASN A 126 19.46 10.40 -3.67
N ASP A 127 18.24 10.90 -3.87
CA ASP A 127 17.89 12.32 -3.75
C ASP A 127 18.19 12.89 -2.36
N ILE A 128 18.02 12.09 -1.31
CA ILE A 128 18.22 12.55 0.07
C ILE A 128 19.51 12.01 0.70
N LYS A 129 20.26 11.14 0.00
CA LYS A 129 21.49 10.50 0.52
C LYS A 129 22.50 11.53 0.99
N ASN A 130 22.58 12.67 0.31
CA ASN A 130 23.49 13.78 0.66
C ASN A 130 23.07 14.53 1.95
N PHE A 131 21.81 14.40 2.37
CA PHE A 131 21.24 15.09 3.53
C PHE A 131 20.85 14.13 4.67
N SER A 132 21.13 12.84 4.50
CA SER A 132 20.75 11.78 5.44
C SER A 132 21.95 10.88 5.75
N THR A 133 21.90 10.18 6.87
CA THR A 133 22.92 9.20 7.26
C THR A 133 22.53 7.77 6.88
N PHE A 134 21.67 7.60 5.87
CA PHE A 134 21.25 6.28 5.43
C PHE A 134 22.42 5.46 4.84
N THR A 135 22.50 4.18 5.20
CA THR A 135 23.41 3.22 4.58
C THR A 135 22.72 2.44 3.46
N ASP A 136 23.49 1.90 2.51
CA ASP A 136 22.95 1.06 1.44
C ASP A 136 22.33 -0.25 2.00
N GLU A 137 22.73 -0.70 3.20
CA GLU A 137 22.09 -1.82 3.91
C GLU A 137 20.60 -1.53 4.22
N ILE A 138 20.25 -0.27 4.51
CA ILE A 138 18.86 0.12 4.76
C ILE A 138 18.02 0.01 3.48
N ILE A 139 18.61 0.29 2.30
CA ILE A 139 17.94 0.05 1.00
C ILE A 139 17.66 -1.44 0.79
N ASN A 140 18.57 -2.32 1.20
CA ASN A 140 18.38 -3.77 1.05
C ASN A 140 17.31 -4.33 2.01
N LYS A 141 17.07 -3.67 3.15
CA LYS A 141 15.97 -4.01 4.09
C LYS A 141 14.61 -3.48 3.61
N ARG A 142 14.63 -2.58 2.63
CA ARG A 142 13.50 -1.84 2.10
C ARG A 142 12.75 -2.68 1.05
N LYS A 143 11.48 -2.35 0.80
CA LYS A 143 10.46 -3.31 0.34
C LYS A 143 10.11 -3.18 -1.16
N HIS A 144 11.06 -2.71 -1.98
CA HIS A 144 10.93 -2.43 -3.42
C HIS A 144 9.99 -3.37 -4.18
N PHE A 145 10.22 -4.68 -4.07
CA PHE A 145 9.44 -5.69 -4.77
C PHE A 145 7.93 -5.46 -4.57
N TYR A 146 7.47 -5.40 -3.32
CA TYR A 146 6.05 -5.22 -3.02
C TYR A 146 5.50 -3.87 -3.50
N TYR A 147 6.30 -2.80 -3.43
CA TYR A 147 5.91 -1.49 -3.93
C TYR A 147 5.75 -1.51 -5.46
N SER A 148 6.67 -2.17 -6.17
CA SER A 148 6.64 -2.30 -7.62
C SER A 148 5.46 -3.14 -8.11
N GLU A 149 5.08 -4.19 -7.37
CA GLU A 149 3.92 -5.03 -7.70
C GLU A 149 2.60 -4.27 -7.48
N ILE A 150 2.50 -3.49 -6.39
CA ILE A 150 1.36 -2.60 -6.18
C ILE A 150 1.28 -1.54 -7.29
N GLY A 151 2.41 -0.94 -7.69
CA GLY A 151 2.46 -0.03 -8.84
C GLY A 151 1.96 -0.70 -10.13
N THR A 152 2.40 -1.93 -10.41
CA THR A 152 1.97 -2.71 -11.58
C THR A 152 0.47 -3.02 -11.57
N ILE A 153 -0.13 -3.16 -10.40
CA ILE A 153 -1.58 -3.30 -10.28
C ILE A 153 -2.29 -1.98 -10.58
N PHE A 154 -1.77 -0.86 -10.09
CA PHE A 154 -2.35 0.46 -10.33
C PHE A 154 -2.28 0.85 -11.81
N SER A 155 -1.22 0.49 -12.53
CA SER A 155 -1.12 0.77 -13.97
C SER A 155 -2.25 0.14 -14.79
N LYS A 156 -2.86 -0.96 -14.31
CA LYS A 156 -4.03 -1.56 -14.97
C LYS A 156 -5.29 -0.69 -14.91
N ILE A 157 -5.31 0.34 -14.06
CA ILE A 157 -6.46 1.24 -13.95
C ILE A 157 -6.61 2.06 -15.23
N SER A 158 -5.53 2.48 -15.89
CA SER A 158 -5.62 3.33 -17.08
C SER A 158 -4.63 2.85 -18.13
N GLU A 159 -5.10 2.62 -19.36
CA GLU A 159 -4.22 2.23 -20.46
C GLU A 159 -3.46 3.46 -20.99
N ASP A 160 -4.15 4.61 -21.06
CA ASP A 160 -3.59 5.86 -21.56
C ASP A 160 -2.56 6.49 -20.60
N ASN A 161 -2.69 6.24 -19.30
CA ASN A 161 -1.85 6.83 -18.25
C ASN A 161 -1.15 5.78 -17.37
N ALA A 162 -0.86 4.60 -17.93
CA ALA A 162 -0.34 3.44 -17.19
C ALA A 162 0.88 3.78 -16.30
N ASP A 163 1.81 4.58 -16.80
CA ASP A 163 3.03 4.96 -16.07
C ASP A 163 2.76 5.90 -14.90
N ALA A 164 1.86 6.87 -15.06
CA ALA A 164 1.46 7.78 -13.98
C ALA A 164 0.80 6.99 -12.85
N PHE A 165 -0.10 6.07 -13.18
CA PHE A 165 -0.73 5.18 -12.22
C PHE A 165 0.26 4.22 -11.57
N TYR A 166 1.23 3.69 -12.33
CA TYR A 166 2.32 2.87 -11.79
C TYR A 166 3.10 3.62 -10.70
N LYS A 167 3.61 4.80 -11.05
CA LYS A 167 4.39 5.67 -10.15
C LYS A 167 3.58 6.01 -8.90
N TYR A 168 2.31 6.37 -9.06
CA TYR A 168 1.45 6.69 -7.92
C TYR A 168 1.20 5.50 -7.00
N GLY A 169 0.88 4.32 -7.53
CA GLY A 169 0.66 3.11 -6.74
C GLY A 169 1.91 2.73 -5.94
N TYR A 170 3.08 2.82 -6.58
CA TYR A 170 4.37 2.61 -5.95
C TYR A 170 4.58 3.62 -4.80
N LEU A 171 4.56 4.92 -5.10
CA LEU A 171 4.84 5.99 -4.13
C LEU A 171 3.84 5.98 -2.98
N LEU A 172 2.56 5.72 -3.24
CA LEU A 172 1.53 5.63 -2.20
C LEU A 172 1.85 4.50 -1.23
N SER A 173 2.18 3.31 -1.75
CA SER A 173 2.48 2.15 -0.91
C SER A 173 3.71 2.39 -0.04
N MET A 174 4.76 2.98 -0.62
CA MET A 174 5.98 3.33 0.10
C MET A 174 5.71 4.43 1.15
N TYR A 175 4.97 5.50 0.80
CA TYR A 175 4.62 6.57 1.72
C TYR A 175 3.82 6.07 2.91
N VAL A 176 2.82 5.21 2.68
CA VAL A 176 2.00 4.64 3.75
C VAL A 176 2.84 3.83 4.73
N ILE A 177 3.79 3.03 4.25
CA ILE A 177 4.65 2.21 5.12
C ILE A 177 5.66 3.08 5.86
N THR A 178 6.37 3.97 5.16
CA THR A 178 7.31 4.91 5.77
C THR A 178 6.63 5.83 6.79
N TYR A 179 5.37 6.21 6.56
CA TYR A 179 4.62 7.04 7.50
C TYR A 179 4.57 6.39 8.88
N PHE A 180 4.29 5.08 8.94
CA PHE A 180 4.27 4.33 10.20
C PHE A 180 5.68 4.07 10.73
N GLU A 181 6.65 3.68 9.88
CA GLU A 181 8.05 3.49 10.29
C GLU A 181 8.65 4.76 10.93
N SER A 182 8.32 5.93 10.40
CA SER A 182 8.75 7.22 10.97
C SER A 182 8.10 7.53 12.30
N ASP A 183 6.84 7.15 12.49
CA ASP A 183 6.13 7.37 13.76
C ASP A 183 6.68 6.41 14.85
N PHE A 184 7.16 5.21 14.50
CA PHE A 184 7.91 4.32 15.42
C PHE A 184 9.29 4.89 15.77
N GLU A 185 10.01 5.42 14.77
CA GLU A 185 11.35 5.98 14.94
C GLU A 185 11.40 7.38 15.56
N ALA A 186 10.27 8.08 15.69
CA ALA A 186 10.21 9.36 16.43
C ALA A 186 10.69 9.21 17.88
N ASN A 187 10.64 7.99 18.43
CA ASN A 187 11.22 7.65 19.74
C ASN A 187 12.75 7.40 19.71
N ILE A 188 13.36 7.29 18.51
CA ILE A 188 14.77 6.91 18.26
C ILE A 188 15.59 8.08 17.64
N ASN A 189 14.97 9.23 17.38
CA ASN A 189 15.67 10.46 16.95
C ASN A 189 16.39 10.38 15.58
N THR A 190 15.88 9.59 14.63
CA THR A 190 16.46 9.47 13.28
C THR A 190 15.79 10.44 12.29
N TYR A 191 16.44 11.59 12.08
CA TYR A 191 16.12 12.61 11.05
C TYR A 191 15.89 12.04 9.62
N ASN A 192 16.50 10.89 9.33
CA ASN A 192 16.48 10.24 8.03
C ASN A 192 15.07 9.80 7.56
N ASN A 193 14.30 9.12 8.42
CA ASN A 193 12.98 8.64 8.04
C ASN A 193 11.98 9.79 7.88
N PHE A 194 12.13 10.84 8.67
CA PHE A 194 11.38 12.08 8.49
C PHE A 194 11.65 12.72 7.12
N LEU A 195 12.92 12.88 6.73
CA LEU A 195 13.28 13.39 5.41
C LEU A 195 12.74 12.49 4.28
N PHE A 196 12.85 11.17 4.43
CA PHE A 196 12.31 10.22 3.46
C PHE A 196 10.79 10.39 3.34
N LYS A 197 10.06 10.46 4.46
CA LYS A 197 8.61 10.70 4.52
C LYS A 197 8.21 12.01 3.84
N LEU A 198 8.94 13.11 4.08
CA LEU A 198 8.68 14.40 3.43
C LEU A 198 8.87 14.31 1.91
N LYS A 199 10.01 13.80 1.46
CA LYS A 199 10.30 13.65 0.03
C LYS A 199 9.26 12.78 -0.67
N LEU A 200 8.80 11.71 -0.02
CA LEU A 200 7.72 10.88 -0.53
C LEU A 200 6.38 11.60 -0.62
N ASN A 201 6.04 12.41 0.38
CA ASN A 201 4.82 13.19 0.36
C ASN A 201 4.82 14.20 -0.80
N ASP A 202 5.97 14.82 -1.09
CA ASP A 202 6.11 15.76 -2.20
C ASP A 202 5.94 15.04 -3.55
N LEU A 203 6.65 13.93 -3.76
CA LEU A 203 6.54 13.15 -5.00
C LEU A 203 5.14 12.55 -5.18
N LEU A 204 4.52 12.06 -4.10
CA LEU A 204 3.15 11.56 -4.13
C LEU A 204 2.18 12.68 -4.48
N SER A 205 2.42 13.90 -4.00
CA SER A 205 1.60 15.06 -4.32
C SER A 205 1.71 15.40 -5.81
N GLU A 206 2.92 15.48 -6.36
CA GLU A 206 3.12 15.71 -7.79
C GLU A 206 2.47 14.62 -8.65
N SER A 207 2.69 13.33 -8.34
CA SER A 207 2.05 12.25 -9.08
C SER A 207 0.52 12.20 -8.93
N THR A 208 -0.03 12.67 -7.81
CA THR A 208 -1.49 12.80 -7.68
C THR A 208 -2.02 13.90 -8.61
N LYS A 209 -1.29 15.01 -8.76
CA LYS A 209 -1.66 16.08 -9.71
C LYS A 209 -1.62 15.54 -11.13
N GLU A 210 -0.60 14.77 -11.51
CA GLU A 210 -0.50 14.14 -12.84
C GLU A 210 -1.70 13.24 -13.14
N ILE A 211 -2.13 12.41 -12.18
CA ILE A 211 -3.27 11.50 -12.38
C ILE A 211 -4.62 12.23 -12.42
N SER A 212 -4.82 13.19 -11.52
CA SER A 212 -6.14 13.81 -11.38
C SER A 212 -6.07 15.20 -10.76
N PRO A 213 -5.75 16.24 -11.54
CA PRO A 213 -5.63 17.61 -11.03
C PRO A 213 -6.90 18.07 -10.29
N PHE A 214 -8.07 17.75 -10.86
CA PHE A 214 -9.37 18.14 -10.30
C PHE A 214 -9.69 17.48 -8.95
N TYR A 215 -9.15 16.29 -8.68
CA TYR A 215 -9.45 15.52 -7.47
C TYR A 215 -8.27 15.45 -6.50
N PHE A 216 -7.14 16.07 -6.87
CA PHE A 216 -5.88 16.12 -6.13
C PHE A 216 -6.08 16.36 -4.63
N ASN A 217 -6.66 17.52 -4.28
CA ASN A 217 -6.89 17.91 -2.89
C ASN A 217 -7.74 16.90 -2.12
N SER A 218 -8.73 16.28 -2.77
CA SER A 218 -9.59 15.28 -2.14
C SER A 218 -8.85 13.98 -1.84
N ILE A 219 -7.99 13.53 -2.76
CA ILE A 219 -7.24 12.28 -2.61
C ILE A 219 -6.19 12.44 -1.51
N ILE A 220 -5.37 13.50 -1.58
CA ILE A 220 -4.34 13.80 -0.57
C ILE A 220 -4.97 13.96 0.83
N SER A 221 -6.04 14.78 0.94
CA SER A 221 -6.73 14.98 2.22
C SER A 221 -7.26 13.67 2.82
N LYS A 222 -7.79 12.76 2.00
CA LYS A 222 -8.28 11.45 2.47
C LYS A 222 -7.15 10.55 2.96
N VAL A 223 -6.02 10.52 2.26
CA VAL A 223 -4.84 9.73 2.65
C VAL A 223 -4.29 10.25 3.98
N ASN A 224 -3.99 11.55 4.06
CA ASN A 224 -3.42 12.15 5.26
C ASN A 224 -4.35 12.02 6.47
N LYS A 225 -5.66 12.29 6.31
CA LYS A 225 -6.64 12.12 7.40
C LYS A 225 -6.72 10.68 7.90
N TRP A 226 -6.60 9.69 7.01
CA TRP A 226 -6.60 8.29 7.42
C TRP A 226 -5.32 7.93 8.19
N LEU A 227 -4.16 8.36 7.68
CA LEU A 227 -2.86 8.13 8.32
C LEU A 227 -2.83 8.72 9.73
N THR A 228 -3.20 9.99 9.90
CA THR A 228 -3.29 10.64 11.22
C THR A 228 -4.27 9.96 12.17
N LYS A 229 -5.37 9.41 11.65
CA LYS A 229 -6.32 8.66 12.49
C LYS A 229 -5.72 7.33 12.96
N LYS A 230 -4.96 6.66 12.09
CA LYS A 230 -4.42 5.32 12.36
C LYS A 230 -3.14 5.33 13.16
N SER A 231 -2.30 6.35 13.03
CA SER A 231 -1.13 6.50 13.92
C SER A 231 -1.55 6.53 15.38
N LYS A 232 -2.67 7.18 15.72
CA LYS A 232 -3.25 7.19 17.08
C LYS A 232 -3.82 5.86 17.57
N MET A 233 -3.99 4.87 16.69
CA MET A 233 -4.55 3.54 17.05
C MET A 233 -3.48 2.50 17.35
N PHE A 234 -2.21 2.80 17.08
CA PHE A 234 -1.10 2.01 17.59
C PHE A 234 -0.86 2.52 19.02
N GLU A 235 -1.17 1.69 20.03
CA GLU A 235 -0.81 1.99 21.42
C GLU A 235 0.69 1.72 21.57
N PHE A 236 1.47 2.79 21.61
CA PHE A 236 2.90 2.71 21.83
C PHE A 236 3.15 2.56 23.34
N LYS A 237 3.92 1.56 23.75
CA LYS A 237 4.46 1.57 25.11
C LYS A 237 5.49 2.69 25.23
N GLU A 238 5.27 3.62 26.15
CA GLU A 238 6.36 4.38 26.73
C GLU A 238 7.37 3.38 27.34
N GLY A 239 8.63 3.44 26.91
CA GLY A 239 9.74 2.79 27.61
C GLY A 239 9.92 1.27 27.38
N ALA A 240 9.98 0.82 26.13
CA ALA A 240 10.66 -0.44 25.82
C ALA A 240 12.13 -0.13 25.49
N TRP A 241 12.97 -0.35 26.49
CA TRP A 241 14.42 -0.17 26.54
C TRP A 241 15.17 -0.99 25.49
#